data_AF-A0A9D2LZ53-F1
#
_entry.id   AF-A0A9D2LZ53-F1
#
_cell.length_a   1.000
_cell.length_b   1.000
_cell.length_c   1.000
_cell.angle_alpha   90.00
_cell.angle_beta   90.00
_cell.angle_gamma   90.00
#
_symmetry.space_group_name_H-M   'P 1'
#
loop_
_entity.id
_entity.type
_entity.pdbx_description
1 polymer ?
#
loop_
_entity_poly.entity_id
_entity_poly.type
_entity_poly.pdbx_seq_one_letter_code
_entity_poly.pdbx_strand_id
1 'polypeptide(L)'
;VRCYPIGVIIMDDGGSEDEKIIAIPFDDPTYNSYQDITELPRHIFDEMQHFFTVYKQLEDSSHTQIGEVRDHEAAKAIISSCLERYLNDFCR
;
A
#
# COMPACT_ATOMS: atom_id res chain seq x y z
N VAL A 1 -10.15 -3.29 -11.74
CA VAL A 1 -10.16 -1.85 -12.10
C VAL A 1 -8.76 -1.50 -12.61
N ARG A 2 -8.63 -0.71 -13.69
CA ARG A 2 -7.32 -0.26 -14.18
C ARG A 2 -6.86 0.92 -13.32
N CYS A 3 -5.71 0.81 -12.68
CA CYS A 3 -5.18 1.82 -11.76
C CYS A 3 -3.66 1.95 -11.91
N TYR A 4 -3.09 2.97 -11.29
CA TYR A 4 -1.65 3.18 -11.17
C TYR A 4 -1.26 3.39 -9.71
N PRO A 5 -0.11 2.85 -9.27
CA PRO A 5 0.35 3.00 -7.90
C PRO A 5 0.86 4.42 -7.64
N ILE A 6 0.53 4.95 -6.47
CA ILE A 6 1.01 6.25 -5.98
C ILE A 6 1.84 6.14 -4.70
N GLY A 7 1.87 4.97 -4.07
CA GLY A 7 2.68 4.73 -2.88
C GLY A 7 2.42 3.35 -2.28
N VAL A 8 3.07 3.07 -1.17
CA VAL A 8 2.95 1.81 -0.43
C VAL A 8 2.98 2.06 1.06
N ILE A 9 2.14 1.34 1.80
CA ILE A 9 2.17 1.29 3.26
C ILE A 9 2.72 -0.08 3.66
N ILE A 10 3.82 -0.07 4.40
CA ILE A 10 4.48 -1.28 4.91
C ILE A 10 4.09 -1.46 6.36
N MET A 11 3.57 -2.63 6.69
CA MET A 11 3.19 -3.00 8.04
C MET A 11 3.91 -4.26 8.48
N ASP A 12 4.12 -4.39 9.78
CA ASP A 12 4.47 -5.66 10.39
C ASP A 12 3.18 -6.32 10.93
N ASP A 13 2.83 -7.47 10.36
CA ASP A 13 1.70 -8.30 10.79
C ASP A 13 2.22 -9.60 11.40
N GLY A 14 2.44 -9.60 12.72
CA GLY A 14 2.85 -10.79 13.46
C GLY A 14 4.26 -11.30 13.10
N GLY A 15 5.19 -10.40 12.77
CA GLY A 15 6.57 -10.70 12.41
C GLY A 15 6.79 -10.94 10.91
N SER A 16 5.77 -10.68 10.09
CA SER A 16 5.84 -10.76 8.63
C SER A 16 5.55 -9.39 8.02
N GLU A 17 6.36 -8.99 7.05
CA GLU A 17 6.14 -7.76 6.29
C GLU A 17 4.90 -7.91 5.39
N ASP A 18 3.98 -6.96 5.50
CA ASP A 18 2.73 -6.88 4.74
C ASP A 18 2.69 -5.52 4.01
N GLU A 19 3.07 -5.52 2.72
CA GLU A 19 3.09 -4.32 1.89
C GLU A 19 1.74 -4.10 1.18
N LYS A 20 1.16 -2.91 1.39
CA LYS A 20 -0.12 -2.51 0.80
C LYS A 20 0.08 -1.38 -0.21
N ILE A 21 -0.13 -1.70 -1.49
CA ILE A 21 -0.05 -0.72 -2.58
C ILE A 21 -1.26 0.21 -2.53
N ILE A 22 -0.99 1.52 -2.54
CA ILE A 22 -2.01 2.57 -2.70
C ILE A 22 -2.03 2.98 -4.17
N ALA A 23 -3.20 2.94 -4.79
CA ALA A 23 -3.36 3.15 -6.23
C ALA A 23 -4.61 3.97 -6.55
N ILE A 24 -4.55 4.73 -7.64
CA ILE A 24 -5.66 5.55 -8.14
C ILE A 24 -6.18 4.96 -9.45
N PRO A 25 -7.50 4.78 -9.62
CA PRO A 25 -8.09 4.40 -10.90
C PRO A 25 -7.84 5.46 -11.97
N PHE A 26 -7.50 5.05 -13.20
CA PHE A 26 -7.31 6.01 -14.30
C PHE A 26 -8.57 6.84 -14.61
N ASP A 27 -9.74 6.23 -14.42
CA ASP A 27 -11.03 6.84 -14.74
C ASP A 27 -11.66 7.61 -13.56
N ASP A 28 -10.93 7.82 -12.45
CA ASP A 28 -11.41 8.62 -11.32
C ASP A 28 -11.07 10.11 -11.50
N PRO A 29 -12.03 10.97 -11.86
CA PRO A 29 -11.77 12.40 -12.09
C PRO A 29 -11.41 13.16 -10.81
N THR A 30 -11.65 12.58 -9.63
CA THR A 30 -11.42 13.23 -8.33
C THR A 30 -9.95 13.17 -7.94
N TYR A 31 -9.30 12.04 -8.22
CA TYR A 31 -7.96 11.74 -7.73
C TYR A 31 -6.92 11.56 -8.84
N ASN A 32 -7.30 11.42 -10.12
CA ASN A 32 -6.35 11.11 -11.21
C ASN A 32 -5.24 12.17 -11.44
N SER A 33 -5.32 13.34 -10.80
CA SER A 33 -4.26 14.34 -10.84
C SER A 33 -3.06 14.01 -9.95
N TYR A 34 -3.25 13.15 -8.94
CA TYR A 34 -2.19 12.77 -8.00
C TYR A 34 -1.35 11.63 -8.57
N GLN A 35 -0.03 11.76 -8.47
CA GLN A 35 0.95 10.78 -8.92
C GLN A 35 1.76 10.19 -7.77
N ASP A 36 1.74 10.82 -6.59
CA ASP A 36 2.42 10.35 -5.40
C ASP A 36 1.54 10.45 -4.15
N ILE A 37 1.74 9.54 -3.21
CA ILE A 37 1.00 9.51 -1.93
C ILE A 37 1.21 10.77 -1.09
N THR A 38 2.36 11.44 -1.26
CA THR A 38 2.66 12.71 -0.59
C THR A 38 1.88 13.90 -1.15
N GLU A 39 1.28 13.77 -2.34
CA GLU A 39 0.44 14.80 -2.96
C GLU A 39 -1.01 14.76 -2.47
N LEU A 40 -1.41 13.68 -1.79
CA LEU A 40 -2.76 13.55 -1.25
C LEU A 40 -3.03 14.62 -0.17
N PRO A 41 -4.28 15.10 -0.07
CA PRO A 41 -4.67 15.95 1.04
C PRO A 41 -4.35 15.29 2.38
N ARG A 42 -3.72 16.04 3.28
CA ARG A 42 -3.22 15.51 4.56
C ARG A 42 -4.26 14.74 5.37
N HIS A 43 -5.52 15.16 5.36
CA HIS A 43 -6.59 14.46 6.08
C HIS A 43 -6.84 13.03 5.55
N ILE A 44 -6.71 12.80 4.24
CA ILE A 44 -6.85 11.46 3.63
C ILE A 44 -5.69 10.58 4.05
N PHE A 45 -4.47 11.14 4.04
CA PHE A 45 -3.28 10.44 4.50
C PHE A 45 -3.39 10.03 5.98
N ASP A 46 -3.76 10.97 6.84
CA ASP A 46 -3.92 10.75 8.29
C ASP A 46 -5.03 9.73 8.56
N GLU A 47 -6.13 9.76 7.81
CA GLU A 47 -7.22 8.78 7.90
C GLU A 47 -6.75 7.37 7.51
N MET A 48 -6.02 7.21 6.41
CA MET A 48 -5.45 5.92 6.00
C MET A 48 -4.51 5.37 7.09
N GLN A 49 -3.60 6.21 7.59
CA GLN A 49 -2.68 5.81 8.65
C GLN A 49 -3.43 5.41 9.93
N HIS A 50 -4.46 6.16 10.31
CA HIS A 50 -5.27 5.82 11.46
C HIS A 50 -5.99 4.48 11.27
N PHE A 51 -6.63 4.27 10.11
CA PHE A 51 -7.30 3.01 9.77
C PHE A 51 -6.37 1.81 9.96
N PHE A 52 -5.15 1.85 9.40
CA PHE A 52 -4.21 0.74 9.51
C PHE A 52 -3.66 0.53 10.93
N THR A 53 -3.70 1.56 11.78
CA THR A 53 -3.30 1.44 13.20
C THR A 53 -4.37 0.70 14.00
N VAL A 54 -5.64 0.89 13.65
CA VAL A 54 -6.76 0.46 14.51
C VAL A 54 -7.56 -0.72 13.97
N TYR A 55 -7.46 -1.06 12.67
CA TYR A 55 -8.39 -2.02 12.05
C TYR A 55 -8.34 -3.44 12.64
N LYS A 56 -7.22 -3.86 13.25
CA LYS A 56 -7.09 -5.17 13.91
C LYS A 56 -7.11 -5.11 15.45
N GLN A 57 -7.42 -3.96 16.05
CA GLN A 57 -7.38 -3.82 17.52
C GLN A 57 -8.29 -4.79 18.30
N LEU A 58 -9.35 -5.30 17.66
CA LEU A 58 -10.27 -6.27 18.26
C LEU A 58 -9.87 -7.73 17.98
N GLU A 59 -8.81 -7.98 17.20
CA GLU A 59 -8.28 -9.31 16.98
C GLU A 59 -7.34 -9.67 18.12
N ASP A 60 -7.71 -10.67 18.93
CA ASP A 60 -7.05 -11.11 20.17
C ASP A 60 -5.55 -11.47 20.06
N SER A 61 -4.95 -11.41 18.86
CA SER A 61 -3.59 -11.86 18.57
C SER A 61 -2.78 -10.93 17.66
N SER A 62 -3.35 -9.80 17.22
CA SER A 62 -2.64 -8.94 16.27
C SER A 62 -1.78 -7.90 17.00
N HIS A 63 -0.47 -7.97 16.78
CA HIS A 63 0.43 -6.85 17.00
C HIS A 63 0.73 -6.27 15.62
N THR A 64 -0.21 -5.47 15.10
CA THR A 64 0.03 -4.76 13.85
C THR A 64 0.74 -3.45 14.16
N GLN A 65 1.96 -3.31 13.65
CA GLN A 65 2.70 -2.05 13.74
C GLN A 65 2.76 -1.42 12.36
N ILE A 66 2.34 -0.16 12.25
CA ILE A 66 2.62 0.62 11.03
C ILE A 66 4.12 0.84 10.98
N GLY A 67 4.76 0.31 9.93
CA GLY A 67 6.19 0.46 9.71
C GLY A 67 6.49 1.79 9.03
N GLU A 68 6.14 1.91 7.75
CA GLU A 68 6.61 3.00 6.89
C GLU A 68 5.66 3.26 5.73
N VAL A 69 5.54 4.53 5.30
CA VAL A 69 4.91 4.89 4.03
C VAL A 69 5.99 5.31 3.04
N ARG A 70 5.96 4.74 1.83
CA ARG A 70 6.95 5.00 0.78
C ARG A 70 6.27 5.47 -0.52
N ASP A 71 7.07 6.10 -1.36
CA ASP A 71 6.65 6.73 -2.62
C ASP A 71 6.20 5.73 -3.70
N HIS A 72 5.74 6.28 -4.82
CA HIS A 72 5.27 5.46 -5.95
C HIS A 72 6.38 4.63 -6.61
N GLU A 73 7.65 5.04 -6.53
CA GLU A 73 8.76 4.28 -7.11
C GLU A 73 9.04 3.03 -6.29
N ALA A 74 9.02 3.13 -4.96
CA ALA A 74 9.06 1.97 -4.07
C ALA A 74 7.90 1.00 -4.35
N ALA A 75 6.69 1.53 -4.56
CA ALA A 75 5.52 0.73 -4.91
C ALA A 75 5.71 -0.04 -6.23
N LYS A 76 6.22 0.62 -7.29
CA LYS A 76 6.52 -0.03 -8.58
C LYS A 76 7.58 -1.12 -8.46
N ALA A 77 8.62 -0.88 -7.65
CA ALA A 77 9.68 -1.85 -7.41
C ALA A 77 9.15 -3.13 -6.72
N ILE A 78 8.31 -2.96 -5.69
CA ILE A 78 7.65 -4.09 -5.00
C ILE A 78 6.77 -4.89 -5.97
N ILE A 79 5.91 -4.22 -6.74
CA ILE A 79 5.04 -4.89 -7.73
C ILE A 79 5.88 -5.71 -8.73
N SER A 80 6.98 -5.13 -9.22
CA SER A 80 7.86 -5.81 -10.18
C SER A 80 8.51 -7.05 -9.55
N SER A 81 9.01 -6.94 -8.32
CA SER A 81 9.58 -8.08 -7.58
C SER A 81 8.54 -9.17 -7.32
N CYS A 82 7.33 -8.82 -6.89
CA CYS A 82 6.24 -9.77 -6.69
C CYS A 82 5.86 -10.50 -7.99
N LEU A 83 5.82 -9.78 -9.12
CA LEU A 83 5.55 -10.36 -10.43
C LEU A 83 6.64 -11.35 -10.83
N GLU A 84 7.92 -10.99 -10.67
CA GLU A 84 9.05 -11.87 -10.96
C GLU A 84 9.01 -13.15 -10.11
N ARG A 85 8.76 -13.02 -8.80
CA ARG A 85 8.61 -14.18 -7.90
C ARG A 85 7.48 -15.09 -8.36
N TYR A 86 6.31 -14.53 -8.67
CA TYR A 86 5.19 -15.32 -9.18
C TYR A 86 5.52 -16.08 -10.46
N LEU A 87 6.18 -15.41 -11.42
CA LEU A 87 6.58 -16.03 -12.68
C LEU A 87 7.59 -17.16 -12.48
N ASN A 88 8.53 -17.00 -11.57
CA ASN A 88 9.55 -18.01 -11.27
C ASN A 88 8.98 -19.21 -10.51
N ASP A 89 8.09 -18.98 -9.56
CA ASP A 89 7.60 -20.02 -8.64
C ASP A 89 6.41 -20.80 -9.23
N PHE A 90 5.63 -20.19 -10.13
CA PHE A 90 4.35 -20.77 -10.60
C PHE A 90 4.20 -20.87 -12.12
N CYS A 91 5.02 -20.19 -12.92
CA CYS A 91 4.86 -20.16 -14.39
C CYS A 91 6.03 -20.79 -15.17
N ARG A 92 7.11 -21.18 -14.48
CA ARG A 92 8.18 -22.00 -15.02
C ARG A 92 7.98 -23.46 -14.64
#